data_AF-A0A1J5HZM0-F1
#
_entry.id   AF-A0A1J5HZM0-F1
#
_cell.length_a   1.000
_cell.length_b   1.000
_cell.length_c   1.000
_cell.angle_alpha   90.00
_cell.angle_beta   90.00
_cell.angle_gamma   90.00
#
_symmetry.space_group_name_H-M   'P 1'
#
loop_
_entity.id
_entity.type
_entity.pdbx_description
1 polymer ?
#
loop_
_entity_poly.entity_id
_entity_poly.type
_entity_poly.pdbx_seq_one_letter_code
_entity_poly.pdbx_strand_id
1 'polypeptide(L)'
;MRINTVQLAIVTHHSYNYFINKGTGQSSFLNKQGFTIVELLVVIVVIGVLASVTIISYTGISQKATIASLTSDLDNAAKQLKLDQVINSEYPATLAIANDSKEIPASPETDYQYSVDNTTIPQPFCITATKGSTSYNITNDSSPIPGFCLAYNMVINLDAHNSASYPGTGASWNDL
;
A
#
# COMPACT_ATOMS: atom_id res chain seq x y z
N MET A 1 -35.66 13.28 29.79
CA MET A 1 -35.66 11.82 29.93
C MET A 1 -34.30 11.27 29.50
N ARG A 2 -33.61 10.60 30.43
CA ARG A 2 -32.46 9.67 30.32
C ARG A 2 -31.34 10.01 31.31
N ILE A 3 -31.42 9.41 32.49
CA ILE A 3 -30.30 9.15 33.40
C ILE A 3 -29.90 7.69 33.16
N ASN A 4 -28.64 7.51 32.77
CA ASN A 4 -27.91 6.25 32.72
C ASN A 4 -27.45 5.89 34.14
N THR A 5 -27.80 4.70 34.64
CA THR A 5 -26.98 4.00 35.64
C THR A 5 -27.14 2.48 35.49
N VAL A 6 -26.10 1.93 34.88
CA VAL A 6 -25.48 0.63 35.07
C VAL A 6 -26.11 -0.25 36.17
N GLN A 7 -26.63 -1.38 35.70
CA GLN A 7 -26.74 -2.66 36.41
C GLN A 7 -25.44 -2.98 37.16
N LEU A 8 -25.48 -3.03 38.49
CA LEU A 8 -24.78 -4.10 39.19
C LEU A 8 -25.54 -4.49 40.45
N ALA A 9 -26.01 -5.72 40.39
CA ALA A 9 -26.88 -6.36 41.35
C ALA A 9 -26.09 -6.88 42.57
N ILE A 10 -26.82 -6.97 43.69
CA ILE A 10 -26.69 -7.97 44.76
C ILE A 10 -25.62 -7.71 45.83
N VAL A 11 -26.11 -7.09 46.89
CA VAL A 11 -25.73 -7.31 48.29
C VAL A 11 -25.91 -8.80 48.64
N THR A 12 -24.86 -9.46 49.11
CA THR A 12 -24.91 -10.45 50.22
C THR A 12 -23.49 -10.76 50.68
N HIS A 13 -23.09 -10.20 51.82
CA HIS A 13 -21.97 -10.69 52.63
C HIS A 13 -22.40 -12.04 53.25
N HIS A 14 -22.00 -13.14 52.62
CA HIS A 14 -22.03 -14.45 53.27
C HIS A 14 -20.62 -15.02 53.31
N SER A 15 -20.13 -15.22 54.53
CA SER A 15 -18.88 -15.87 54.87
C SER A 15 -18.69 -17.17 54.08
N TYR A 16 -17.54 -17.33 53.42
CA TYR A 16 -17.04 -18.64 52.99
C TYR A 16 -15.55 -18.75 53.31
N ASN A 17 -15.28 -19.59 54.31
CA ASN A 17 -13.97 -19.99 54.77
C ASN A 17 -13.28 -20.94 53.78
N TYR A 18 -11.97 -20.72 53.63
CA TYR A 18 -10.89 -21.71 53.72
C TYR A 18 -11.14 -23.14 53.20
N PHE A 19 -10.54 -23.46 52.04
CA PHE A 19 -10.08 -24.82 51.75
C PHE A 19 -8.65 -24.78 51.18
N ILE A 20 -7.72 -25.20 52.03
CA ILE A 20 -6.34 -25.55 51.66
C ILE A 20 -6.41 -26.81 50.82
N ASN A 21 -6.05 -26.73 49.54
CA ASN A 21 -5.74 -27.92 48.77
C ASN A 21 -4.33 -28.39 49.13
N LYS A 22 -4.26 -29.50 49.88
CA LYS A 22 -3.02 -30.25 50.09
C LYS A 22 -2.57 -30.84 48.76
N GLY A 23 -1.32 -30.56 48.40
CA GLY A 23 -0.63 -31.26 47.33
C GLY A 23 -0.61 -32.75 47.59
N THR A 24 -1.09 -33.53 46.62
CA THR A 24 -0.72 -34.93 46.48
C THR A 24 0.10 -35.03 45.20
N GLY A 25 1.37 -35.42 45.37
CA GLY A 25 2.29 -35.65 44.27
C GLY A 25 1.79 -36.78 43.39
N GLN A 26 1.47 -36.44 42.13
CA GLN A 26 1.35 -37.39 41.05
C GLN A 26 2.66 -37.37 40.27
N SER A 27 3.58 -38.24 40.66
CA SER A 27 4.78 -38.59 39.93
C SER A 27 4.42 -39.37 38.67
N SER A 28 3.93 -38.67 37.65
CA SER A 28 4.00 -39.16 36.27
C SER A 28 5.38 -38.79 35.72
N PHE A 29 6.30 -39.76 35.71
CA PHE A 29 7.46 -39.67 34.81
C PHE A 29 6.93 -39.86 33.40
N LEU A 30 6.32 -38.81 32.85
CA LEU A 30 6.10 -38.65 31.43
C LEU A 30 7.45 -38.92 30.77
N ASN A 31 7.49 -39.89 29.87
CA ASN A 31 8.65 -40.20 29.03
C ASN A 31 9.17 -38.89 28.42
N LYS A 32 10.18 -38.28 29.03
CA LYS A 32 10.89 -37.14 28.45
C LYS A 32 11.84 -37.72 27.43
N GLN A 33 11.30 -38.09 26.27
CA GLN A 33 12.08 -38.27 25.06
C GLN A 33 12.65 -36.89 24.70
N GLY A 34 13.91 -36.68 25.06
CA GLY A 34 14.64 -35.47 24.69
C GLY A 34 14.90 -35.47 23.19
N PHE A 35 14.63 -34.34 22.53
CA PHE A 35 15.11 -34.10 21.17
C PHE A 35 16.62 -34.16 21.16
N THR A 36 17.17 -34.92 20.21
CA THR A 36 18.62 -34.98 20.00
C THR A 36 19.12 -33.63 19.48
N ILE A 37 20.37 -33.29 19.79
CA ILE A 37 21.01 -32.07 19.26
C ILE A 37 21.00 -32.08 17.72
N VAL A 38 21.07 -33.26 17.10
CA VAL A 38 21.06 -33.43 15.64
C VAL A 38 19.70 -33.10 15.03
N GLU A 39 18.60 -33.52 15.67
CA GLU A 39 17.23 -33.18 15.22
C GLU A 39 17.01 -31.67 15.23
N LEU A 40 17.50 -30.97 16.26
CA LEU A 40 17.36 -29.52 16.32
C LEU A 40 18.31 -28.82 15.33
N LEU A 41 19.51 -29.35 15.13
CA LEU A 41 20.51 -28.81 14.20
C LEU A 41 20.02 -28.84 12.76
N VAL A 42 19.47 -29.96 12.29
CA VAL A 42 18.97 -30.02 10.91
C VAL A 42 17.78 -29.08 10.69
N VAL A 43 16.92 -28.91 11.69
CA VAL A 43 15.76 -28.00 11.60
C VAL A 43 16.21 -26.55 11.41
N ILE A 44 17.18 -26.08 12.21
CA ILE A 44 17.65 -24.69 12.09
C ILE A 44 18.37 -24.43 10.75
N VAL A 45 19.04 -25.45 10.20
CA VAL A 45 19.66 -25.37 8.87
C VAL A 45 18.59 -25.28 7.79
N VAL A 46 17.56 -26.13 7.86
CA VAL A 46 16.47 -26.14 6.87
C VAL A 46 15.68 -24.84 6.89
N ILE A 47 15.29 -24.31 8.06
CA ILE A 47 14.59 -23.01 8.13
C ILE A 47 15.49 -21.87 7.64
N GLY A 48 16.81 -21.94 7.87
CA GLY A 48 17.76 -20.93 7.39
C GLY A 48 17.83 -20.88 5.86
N VAL A 49 17.87 -22.05 5.20
CA VAL A 49 17.86 -22.14 3.74
C VAL A 49 16.52 -21.66 3.18
N LEU A 50 15.39 -22.12 3.74
CA LEU A 50 14.06 -21.73 3.27
C LEU A 50 13.80 -20.22 3.45
N ALA A 51 14.16 -19.64 4.60
CA ALA A 51 14.01 -18.21 4.85
C ALA A 51 14.84 -17.36 3.89
N SER A 52 16.05 -17.82 3.54
CA SER A 52 16.92 -17.10 2.62
C SER A 52 16.32 -17.03 1.20
N VAL A 53 15.74 -18.14 0.72
CA VAL A 53 15.09 -18.18 -0.60
C VAL A 53 13.79 -17.37 -0.62
N THR A 54 13.00 -17.39 0.46
CA THR A 54 11.72 -16.67 0.50
C THR A 54 11.88 -15.16 0.49
N ILE A 55 12.91 -14.61 1.15
CA ILE A 55 13.14 -13.14 1.18
C ILE A 55 13.36 -12.59 -0.23
N ILE A 56 14.20 -13.24 -1.05
CA ILE A 56 14.49 -12.78 -2.41
C ILE A 56 13.22 -12.83 -3.27
N SER A 57 12.47 -13.93 -3.21
CA SER A 57 11.22 -14.08 -3.96
C SER A 57 10.13 -13.08 -3.55
N TYR A 58 10.03 -12.79 -2.25
CA TYR A 58 9.02 -11.89 -1.70
C TYR A 58 9.16 -10.45 -2.23
N THR A 59 10.39 -9.94 -2.38
CA THR A 59 10.63 -8.58 -2.89
C THR A 59 10.08 -8.38 -4.30
N GLY A 60 10.33 -9.33 -5.21
CA GLY A 60 9.84 -9.27 -6.58
C GLY A 60 8.31 -9.40 -6.69
N ILE A 61 7.70 -10.26 -5.88
CA ILE A 61 6.23 -10.43 -5.86
C ILE A 61 5.56 -9.16 -5.32
N SER A 62 6.09 -8.57 -4.26
CA SER A 62 5.55 -7.36 -3.64
C SER A 62 5.59 -6.17 -4.60
N GLN A 63 6.66 -6.02 -5.36
CA GLN A 63 6.78 -4.98 -6.39
C GLN A 63 5.76 -5.18 -7.52
N LYS A 64 5.60 -6.41 -8.02
CA LYS A 64 4.60 -6.73 -9.06
C LYS A 64 3.17 -6.49 -8.58
N ALA A 65 2.86 -6.85 -7.34
CA ALA A 65 1.56 -6.59 -6.73
C ALA A 65 1.29 -5.08 -6.61
N THR A 66 2.30 -4.30 -6.23
CA THR A 66 2.21 -2.84 -6.18
C THR A 66 1.91 -2.24 -7.55
N ILE A 67 2.66 -2.65 -8.58
CA ILE A 67 2.43 -2.19 -9.96
C ILE A 67 1.02 -2.58 -10.42
N ALA A 68 0.59 -3.82 -10.22
CA ALA A 68 -0.74 -4.29 -10.61
C ALA A 68 -1.86 -3.51 -9.91
N SER A 69 -1.68 -3.18 -8.63
CA SER A 69 -2.59 -2.33 -7.85
C SER A 69 -2.70 -0.94 -8.47
N LEU A 70 -1.55 -0.28 -8.70
CA LEU A 70 -1.49 1.05 -9.30
C LEU A 70 -2.12 1.08 -10.69
N THR A 71 -1.84 0.09 -11.54
CA THR A 71 -2.41 0.00 -12.88
C THR A 71 -3.93 -0.15 -12.84
N SER A 72 -4.45 -1.02 -11.96
CA SER A 72 -5.89 -1.25 -11.80
C SER A 72 -6.59 0.00 -11.27
N ASP A 73 -5.99 0.67 -10.29
CA ASP A 73 -6.50 1.91 -9.71
C ASP A 73 -6.58 3.03 -10.76
N LEU A 74 -5.52 3.20 -11.54
CA LEU A 74 -5.48 4.18 -12.63
C LEU A 74 -6.50 3.88 -13.72
N ASP A 75 -6.68 2.62 -14.11
CA ASP A 75 -7.70 2.24 -15.09
C ASP A 75 -9.12 2.53 -14.58
N ASN A 76 -9.38 2.27 -13.30
CA ASN A 76 -10.67 2.57 -12.67
C ASN A 76 -10.89 4.09 -12.56
N ALA A 77 -9.86 4.84 -12.18
CA ALA A 77 -9.88 6.30 -12.13
C ALA A 77 -10.18 6.91 -13.50
N ALA A 78 -9.44 6.48 -14.53
CA ALA A 78 -9.62 6.96 -15.90
C ALA A 78 -11.03 6.70 -16.42
N LYS A 79 -11.62 5.53 -16.12
CA LYS A 79 -13.02 5.23 -16.48
C LYS A 79 -14.00 6.20 -15.82
N GLN A 80 -13.83 6.48 -14.53
CA GLN A 80 -14.70 7.42 -13.81
C GLN A 80 -14.59 8.83 -14.37
N LEU A 81 -13.37 9.31 -14.61
CA LEU A 81 -13.13 10.63 -15.22
C LEU A 81 -13.76 10.74 -16.61
N LYS A 82 -13.68 9.68 -17.43
CA LYS A 82 -14.34 9.63 -18.73
C LYS A 82 -15.87 9.65 -18.60
N LEU A 83 -16.44 8.96 -17.62
CA LEU A 83 -17.89 9.00 -17.38
C LEU A 83 -18.34 10.42 -17.02
N ASP A 84 -17.60 11.10 -16.15
CA ASP A 84 -17.89 12.48 -15.78
C ASP A 84 -17.79 13.43 -16.98
N GLN A 85 -16.79 13.24 -17.86
CA GLN A 85 -16.67 13.99 -19.11
C GLN A 85 -17.89 13.79 -20.01
N VAL A 86 -18.39 12.56 -20.13
CA VAL A 86 -19.58 12.28 -20.96
C VAL A 86 -20.84 12.93 -20.40
N ILE A 87 -20.97 13.03 -19.07
CA ILE A 87 -22.13 13.62 -18.41
C ILE A 87 -22.07 15.16 -18.44
N ASN A 88 -20.92 15.73 -18.12
CA ASN A 88 -20.76 17.18 -17.91
C ASN A 88 -20.14 17.90 -19.12
N SER A 89 -19.79 17.19 -20.20
CA SER A 89 -19.05 17.68 -21.38
C SER A 89 -17.63 18.20 -21.09
N GLU A 90 -17.16 18.05 -19.85
CA GLU A 90 -15.86 18.49 -19.36
C GLU A 90 -15.37 17.52 -18.28
N TYR A 91 -14.05 17.32 -18.20
CA TYR A 91 -13.48 16.58 -17.08
C TYR A 91 -13.58 17.39 -15.78
N PRO A 92 -13.73 16.73 -14.62
CA PRO A 92 -13.78 17.42 -13.34
C PRO A 92 -12.48 18.20 -13.10
N ALA A 93 -12.57 19.43 -12.59
CA ALA A 93 -11.40 20.28 -12.30
C ALA A 93 -10.49 19.72 -11.18
N THR A 94 -11.05 18.93 -10.26
CA THR A 94 -10.32 18.29 -9.15
C THR A 94 -10.83 16.88 -8.89
N LEU A 95 -10.02 16.03 -8.27
CA LEU A 95 -10.44 14.67 -7.88
C LEU A 95 -11.56 14.66 -6.82
N ALA A 96 -11.66 15.71 -6.01
CA ALA A 96 -12.65 15.80 -4.95
C ALA A 96 -14.09 15.95 -5.48
N ILE A 97 -14.25 16.54 -6.67
CA ILE A 97 -15.55 16.69 -7.33
C ILE A 97 -15.83 15.57 -8.35
N ALA A 98 -14.82 14.75 -8.66
CA ALA A 98 -14.98 13.59 -9.53
C ALA A 98 -15.93 12.56 -8.90
N ASN A 99 -16.56 11.75 -9.74
CA ASN A 99 -17.48 10.68 -9.34
C ASN A 99 -18.59 11.20 -8.41
N ASP A 100 -19.28 12.26 -8.82
CA ASP A 100 -20.38 12.85 -8.04
C ASP A 100 -19.93 13.27 -6.62
N SER A 101 -18.76 13.91 -6.51
CA SER A 101 -18.13 14.32 -5.24
C SER A 101 -17.81 13.19 -4.25
N LYS A 102 -17.71 11.94 -4.73
CA LYS A 102 -17.34 10.78 -3.90
C LYS A 102 -15.85 10.49 -3.89
N GLU A 103 -15.06 11.30 -4.60
CA GLU A 103 -13.64 11.08 -4.83
C GLU A 103 -13.38 9.77 -5.62
N ILE A 104 -12.17 9.67 -6.17
CA ILE A 104 -11.74 8.44 -6.83
C ILE A 104 -11.17 7.49 -5.76
N PRO A 105 -11.64 6.23 -5.69
CA PRO A 105 -11.11 5.28 -4.71
C PRO A 105 -9.61 5.04 -4.96
N ALA A 106 -8.83 5.11 -3.87
CA ALA A 106 -7.39 4.84 -3.86
C ALA A 106 -7.10 3.54 -3.11
N SER A 107 -6.14 2.74 -3.58
CA SER A 107 -5.55 1.70 -2.74
C SER A 107 -4.77 2.30 -1.56
N PRO A 108 -4.59 1.56 -0.44
CA PRO A 108 -3.84 2.05 0.70
C PRO A 108 -2.44 2.53 0.32
N GLU A 109 -2.04 3.68 0.88
CA GLU A 109 -0.73 4.32 0.67
C GLU A 109 -0.49 4.75 -0.79
N THR A 110 -1.55 5.14 -1.49
CA THR A 110 -1.47 5.63 -2.87
C THR A 110 -1.84 7.11 -2.91
N ASP A 111 -0.92 7.94 -3.36
CA ASP A 111 -1.14 9.37 -3.58
C ASP A 111 -1.51 9.62 -5.04
N TYR A 112 -2.61 10.35 -5.26
CA TYR A 112 -3.01 10.78 -6.60
C TYR A 112 -2.57 12.20 -6.90
N GLN A 113 -2.01 12.38 -8.09
CA GLN A 113 -1.78 13.70 -8.69
C GLN A 113 -2.63 13.76 -9.96
N TYR A 114 -3.50 14.76 -10.04
CA TYR A 114 -4.43 14.88 -11.15
C TYR A 114 -4.30 16.22 -11.83
N SER A 115 -4.43 16.14 -13.14
CA SER A 115 -4.26 17.23 -14.01
C SER A 115 -5.28 17.09 -15.17
N VAL A 116 -6.12 18.10 -15.44
CA VAL A 116 -6.97 18.32 -16.62
C VAL A 116 -6.73 19.67 -17.35
N ASP A 117 -6.77 19.65 -18.68
CA ASP A 117 -7.02 20.85 -19.51
C ASP A 117 -8.33 20.70 -20.29
N ASN A 118 -9.38 21.45 -19.89
CA ASN A 118 -10.66 21.45 -20.60
C ASN A 118 -10.72 22.46 -21.75
N THR A 119 -9.68 23.26 -21.96
CA THR A 119 -9.68 24.37 -22.93
C THR A 119 -9.25 23.95 -24.34
N THR A 120 -8.59 22.80 -24.46
CA THR A 120 -8.11 22.24 -25.72
C THR A 120 -9.07 21.18 -26.29
N ILE A 121 -9.07 21.00 -27.61
CA ILE A 121 -9.89 19.99 -28.29
C ILE A 121 -8.96 19.07 -29.09
N PRO A 122 -8.88 17.76 -28.75
CA PRO A 122 -9.57 17.06 -27.66
C PRO A 122 -9.05 17.48 -26.28
N GLN A 123 -9.93 17.51 -25.27
CA GLN A 123 -9.59 17.85 -23.87
C GLN A 123 -8.67 16.76 -23.29
N PRO A 124 -7.43 17.04 -22.87
CA PRO A 124 -6.58 16.05 -22.21
C PRO A 124 -6.75 16.04 -20.69
N PHE A 125 -6.64 14.84 -20.11
CA PHE A 125 -6.39 14.65 -18.69
C PHE A 125 -5.19 13.73 -18.48
N CYS A 126 -4.58 13.85 -17.31
CA CYS A 126 -3.54 12.99 -16.84
C CYS A 126 -3.71 12.79 -15.34
N ILE A 127 -3.75 11.54 -14.90
CA ILE A 127 -3.73 11.18 -13.48
C ILE A 127 -2.52 10.29 -13.20
N THR A 128 -1.81 10.58 -12.12
CA THR A 128 -0.69 9.78 -11.60
C THR A 128 -1.06 9.16 -10.27
N ALA A 129 -0.74 7.89 -10.10
CA ALA A 129 -0.81 7.19 -8.83
C ALA A 129 0.61 6.88 -8.37
N THR A 130 0.94 7.28 -7.15
CA THR A 130 2.26 7.06 -6.55
C THR A 130 2.12 6.24 -5.29
N LYS A 131 2.86 5.14 -5.19
CA LYS A 131 2.99 4.34 -3.97
C LYS A 131 4.46 4.13 -3.64
N GLY A 132 4.92 4.74 -2.55
CA GLY A 132 6.34 4.80 -2.21
C GLY A 132 7.15 5.53 -3.28
N SER A 133 8.08 4.82 -3.93
CA SER A 133 8.92 5.35 -5.03
C SER A 133 8.43 4.94 -6.43
N THR A 134 7.30 4.23 -6.53
CA THR A 134 6.77 3.73 -7.80
C THR A 134 5.59 4.59 -8.23
N SER A 135 5.69 5.17 -9.43
CA SER A 135 4.67 6.07 -9.98
C SER A 135 4.30 5.67 -11.39
N TYR A 136 3.00 5.64 -11.65
CA TYR A 136 2.42 5.38 -12.96
C TYR A 136 1.44 6.49 -13.29
N ASN A 137 1.38 6.86 -14.57
CA ASN A 137 0.40 7.80 -15.09
C ASN A 137 -0.48 7.15 -16.16
N ILE A 138 -1.69 7.67 -16.30
CA ILE A 138 -2.61 7.34 -17.39
C ILE A 138 -3.19 8.63 -17.95
N THR A 139 -3.37 8.64 -19.27
CA THR A 139 -4.00 9.73 -20.03
C THR A 139 -5.23 9.20 -20.77
N ASN A 140 -5.84 10.05 -21.59
CA ASN A 140 -7.09 9.80 -22.30
C ASN A 140 -7.21 8.40 -22.89
N ASP A 141 -6.23 7.92 -23.67
CA ASP A 141 -6.37 6.64 -24.39
C ASP A 141 -5.14 5.75 -24.27
N SER A 142 -4.26 6.04 -23.32
CA SER A 142 -3.07 5.23 -23.05
C SER A 142 -3.35 4.20 -21.97
N SER A 143 -2.67 3.06 -22.02
CA SER A 143 -2.52 2.21 -20.84
C SER A 143 -1.66 2.92 -19.79
N PRO A 144 -1.73 2.51 -18.50
CA PRO A 144 -0.85 3.06 -17.48
C PRO A 144 0.63 2.86 -17.86
N ILE A 145 1.40 3.93 -17.88
CA ILE A 145 2.84 3.92 -18.15
C ILE A 145 3.61 4.42 -16.92
N PRO A 146 4.86 3.98 -16.72
CA PRO A 146 5.68 4.50 -15.63
C PRO A 146 5.98 5.99 -15.85
N GLY A 147 5.80 6.80 -14.80
CA GLY A 147 6.08 8.24 -14.84
C GLY A 147 5.08 9.07 -14.06
N PHE A 148 5.17 10.38 -14.27
CA PHE A 148 4.34 11.40 -13.63
C PHE A 148 3.64 12.25 -14.67
N CYS A 149 2.48 12.80 -14.31
CA CYS A 149 1.81 13.83 -15.07
C CYS A 149 2.56 15.15 -14.88
N LEU A 150 2.96 15.76 -15.99
CA LEU A 150 3.35 17.15 -16.00
C LEU A 150 2.07 17.97 -15.99
N ALA A 151 1.98 19.00 -15.15
CA ALA A 151 0.92 19.98 -15.27
C ALA A 151 1.00 20.61 -16.68
N TYR A 152 -0.12 20.68 -17.40
CA TYR A 152 -0.24 21.21 -18.78
C TYR A 152 -0.08 22.73 -18.82
N ASN A 153 1.11 23.18 -18.45
CA ASN A 153 1.59 24.57 -18.47
C ASN A 153 3.01 24.65 -17.86
N MET A 154 3.56 23.55 -17.34
CA MET A 154 4.99 23.46 -17.04
C MET A 154 5.78 23.15 -18.31
N VAL A 155 6.47 24.16 -18.84
CA VAL A 155 7.59 23.96 -19.76
C VAL A 155 8.73 23.37 -18.92
N ILE A 156 9.05 22.10 -19.12
CA ILE A 156 10.31 21.56 -18.60
C ILE A 156 11.42 22.11 -19.48
N ASN A 157 12.20 23.04 -18.96
CA ASN A 157 13.43 23.43 -19.62
C ASN A 157 14.48 22.39 -19.24
N LEU A 158 14.56 21.30 -20.00
CA LEU A 158 15.61 20.30 -19.84
C LEU A 158 16.91 20.90 -20.40
N ASP A 159 17.72 21.52 -19.54
CA ASP A 159 19.00 22.12 -19.92
C ASP A 159 20.09 21.05 -20.09
N ALA A 160 19.91 20.17 -21.08
CA ALA A 160 20.94 19.20 -21.49
C ALA A 160 22.23 19.86 -22.03
N HIS A 161 22.30 21.20 -22.07
CA HIS A 161 23.47 21.96 -22.48
C HIS A 161 24.27 22.56 -21.30
N ASN A 162 23.79 22.44 -20.06
CA ASN A 162 24.49 22.95 -18.88
C ASN A 162 24.95 21.81 -17.98
N SER A 163 26.22 21.45 -18.11
CA SER A 163 26.88 20.45 -17.25
C SER A 163 26.97 20.85 -15.77
N ALA A 164 26.59 22.07 -15.38
CA ALA A 164 26.55 22.49 -13.97
C ALA A 164 25.27 22.05 -13.22
N SER A 165 24.23 21.60 -13.94
CA SER A 165 22.95 21.20 -13.35
C SER A 165 22.95 19.76 -12.80
N TYR A 166 24.02 18.97 -13.05
CA TYR A 166 24.26 17.66 -12.45
C TYR A 166 25.61 17.66 -11.72
N PRO A 167 25.67 17.40 -10.40
CA PRO A 167 26.93 17.30 -9.68
C PRO A 167 27.60 15.95 -9.99
N GLY A 168 28.19 15.84 -11.17
CA GLY A 168 28.93 14.67 -11.64
C GLY A 168 29.43 14.88 -13.07
N THR A 169 30.63 14.39 -13.40
CA THR A 169 31.27 14.58 -14.72
C THR A 169 30.70 13.67 -15.83
N GLY A 170 29.44 13.25 -15.70
CA GLY A 170 28.85 12.14 -16.44
C GLY A 170 28.44 12.48 -17.89
N ALA A 171 29.39 12.37 -18.82
CA ALA A 171 29.12 12.21 -20.26
C ALA A 171 29.63 10.84 -20.77
N SER A 172 29.75 9.84 -19.89
CA SER A 172 30.27 8.50 -20.20
C SER A 172 29.30 7.42 -19.73
N TRP A 173 29.12 6.39 -20.56
CA TRP A 173 28.28 5.21 -20.33
C TRP A 173 28.65 4.35 -19.11
N ASN A 174 29.69 4.72 -18.35
CA ASN A 174 30.17 3.96 -17.21
C ASN A 174 29.59 4.44 -15.86
N ASP A 175 28.71 5.45 -15.85
CA ASP A 175 28.03 5.97 -14.64
C ASP A 175 26.53 5.62 -14.60
N LEU A 176 26.11 4.63 -15.39
CA LEU A 176 24.81 3.93 -15.30
C LEU A 176 25.05 2.49 -14.85
#